data_AF-A0AAW9ZLB6-F1
#
_entry.id   AF-A0AAW9ZLB6-F1
#
_cell.length_a   1.000
_cell.length_b   1.000
_cell.length_c   1.000
_cell.angle_alpha   90.00
_cell.angle_beta   90.00
_cell.angle_gamma   90.00
#
_symmetry.space_group_name_H-M   'P 1'
#
loop_
_entity.id
_entity.type
_entity.pdbx_description
1 polymer ?
#
loop_
_entity_poly.entity_id
_entity_poly.type
_entity_poly.pdbx_seq_one_letter_code
_entity_poly.pdbx_strand_id
1 'polypeptide(L)' 'MNEFNLSKLNAKVGDNCVFVSNLAVRYQSAATPEERMAMAIKLENAATMLRISAERLATETKDVYGGKN' A
#
# COMPACT_ATOMS: atom_id res chain seq x y z
N MET A 1 13.13 -2.66 14.80
CA MET A 1 13.27 -1.76 13.64
C MET A 1 14.21 -0.60 14.00
N ASN A 2 14.81 0.11 13.04
CA ASN A 2 15.58 1.35 13.27
C ASN A 2 15.16 2.41 12.22
N GLU A 3 15.59 3.66 12.37
CA GLU A 3 15.17 4.77 11.49
C GLU A 3 15.44 4.50 10.00
N PHE A 4 16.59 3.92 9.67
CA PHE A 4 16.93 3.59 8.29
C PHE A 4 15.98 2.53 7.68
N ASN A 5 15.69 1.47 8.44
CA ASN A 5 14.76 0.43 7.99
C ASN A 5 13.31 0.95 7.97
N LEU A 6 12.96 1.89 8.85
CA LEU A 6 11.66 2.56 8.85
C LEU A 6 11.49 3.46 7.61
N SER A 7 12.54 4.18 7.21
CA SER A 7 12.55 4.96 5.97
C SER A 7 12.34 4.08 4.72
N LYS A 8 12.98 2.90 4.68
CA LYS A 8 12.72 1.91 3.60
C LYS A 8 11.28 1.40 3.61
N LEU A 9 10.70 1.15 4.77
CA LEU A 9 9.30 0.75 4.88
C LEU A 9 8.37 1.86 4.39
N ASN A 10 8.66 3.12 4.74
CA ASN A 10 7.93 4.28 4.24
C ASN A 10 8.00 4.41 2.71
N ALA A 11 9.18 4.24 2.12
CA ALA A 11 9.34 4.22 0.67
C ALA A 11 8.49 3.12 0.02
N LYS A 12 8.49 1.91 0.59
CA LYS A 12 7.66 0.79 0.13
C LYS A 12 6.15 1.10 0.22
N VAL A 13 5.70 1.79 1.27
CA VAL A 13 4.30 2.25 1.38
C VAL A 13 3.99 3.24 0.25
N GLY A 14 4.91 4.18 -0.03
CA GLY A 14 4.80 5.11 -1.15
C GLY A 14 4.69 4.40 -2.51
N ASP A 15 5.57 3.44 -2.79
CA ASP A 15 5.54 2.66 -4.02
C ASP A 15 4.21 1.89 -4.18
N ASN A 16 3.70 1.32 -3.09
CA ASN A 16 2.41 0.64 -3.07
C ASN A 16 1.25 1.60 -3.37
N CYS A 17 1.28 2.85 -2.87
CA CYS A 17 0.27 3.87 -3.20
C CYS A 17 0.26 4.17 -4.71
N VAL A 18 1.44 4.33 -5.33
CA VAL A 18 1.57 4.57 -6.77
C VAL A 18 1.02 3.37 -7.56
N PHE A 19 1.36 2.16 -7.14
CA PHE A 19 0.87 0.93 -7.78
C PHE A 19 -0.66 0.82 -7.73
N VAL A 20 -1.27 1.03 -6.56
CA VAL A 20 -2.73 1.04 -6.39
C VAL A 20 -3.39 2.10 -7.27
N SER A 21 -2.81 3.31 -7.34
CA SER A 21 -3.31 4.40 -8.18
C SER A 21 -3.30 4.02 -9.67
N ASN A 22 -2.21 3.39 -10.14
CA ASN A 22 -2.11 2.89 -11.52
C ASN A 22 -3.15 1.80 -11.82
N LEU A 23 -3.40 0.89 -10.86
CA LEU A 23 -4.45 -0.12 -11.02
C LEU A 23 -5.84 0.51 -11.07
N ALA A 24 -6.11 1.56 -10.30
CA ALA A 24 -7.38 2.28 -10.33
C ALA A 24 -7.65 2.92 -11.69
N VAL A 25 -6.64 3.53 -12.32
CA VAL A 25 -6.74 4.08 -13.69
C VAL A 25 -7.05 2.97 -14.70
N ARG A 26 -6.39 1.82 -14.59
CA ARG A 26 -6.64 0.66 -15.47
C ARG A 26 -8.03 0.06 -15.26
N TYR A 27 -8.51 0.00 -14.01
CA TYR A 27 -9.87 -0.43 -13.69
C TYR A 27 -10.92 0.49 -14.35
N GLN A 28 -10.73 1.81 -14.28
CA GLN A 28 -11.62 2.78 -14.92
C GLN A 28 -11.59 2.69 -16.45
N SER A 29 -10.44 2.31 -17.01
CA SER A 29 -10.23 2.17 -18.46
C SER A 29 -10.62 0.78 -19.02
N ALA A 30 -11.06 -0.15 -18.18
CA ALA A 30 -11.41 -1.51 -18.61
C ALA A 30 -12.64 -1.49 -19.55
N ALA A 31 -12.52 -2.17 -20.69
CA ALA A 31 -13.50 -2.10 -21.78
C ALA A 31 -14.66 -3.08 -21.59
N THR A 32 -14.40 -4.22 -20.93
CA THR A 32 -15.43 -5.25 -20.68
C THR A 32 -15.71 -5.44 -19.18
N PRO A 33 -16.89 -5.98 -18.83
CA PRO A 33 -17.20 -6.37 -17.46
C PRO A 33 -16.20 -7.38 -16.88
N GLU A 34 -15.74 -8.35 -17.67
CA GLU A 34 -14.78 -9.38 -17.25
C GLU A 34 -13.41 -8.77 -16.94
N GLU A 35 -12.93 -7.87 -17.80
CA GLU A 35 -11.69 -7.11 -17.56
C GLU A 35 -11.81 -6.25 -16.30
N ARG A 36 -12.96 -5.58 -16.14
CA ARG A 36 -13.23 -4.75 -14.97
C ARG A 36 -13.25 -5.58 -13.68
N MET A 37 -13.83 -6.78 -13.70
CA MET A 37 -13.84 -7.70 -12.56
C MET A 37 -12.43 -8.19 -12.23
N ALA A 38 -11.65 -8.62 -13.24
CA ALA A 38 -10.26 -9.02 -13.04
C ALA A 38 -9.41 -7.87 -12.47
N MET A 39 -9.65 -6.65 -12.91
CA MET A 39 -8.99 -5.45 -12.38
C MET A 39 -9.45 -5.09 -10.97
N ALA A 40 -10.73 -5.27 -10.64
CA ALA A 40 -11.26 -5.05 -9.29
C ALA A 40 -10.56 -5.95 -8.27
N ILE A 41 -10.44 -7.24 -8.57
CA ILE A 41 -9.77 -8.21 -7.69
C ILE A 41 -8.29 -7.84 -7.49
N LYS A 42 -7.59 -7.45 -8.56
CA LYS A 42 -6.20 -6.97 -8.47
C LYS A 42 -6.08 -5.71 -7.61
N LEU A 43 -7.00 -4.77 -7.79
CA LEU A 43 -7.03 -3.52 -7.03
C LEU A 43 -7.29 -3.77 -5.54
N GLU A 44 -8.25 -4.63 -5.21
CA GLU A 44 -8.58 -4.99 -3.83
C GLU A 44 -7.41 -5.68 -3.12
N ASN A 45 -6.74 -6.62 -3.79
CA ASN A 45 -5.54 -7.28 -3.27
C ASN A 45 -4.40 -6.28 -3.04
N ALA A 46 -4.17 -5.37 -4.00
CA ALA A 46 -3.14 -4.33 -3.87
C ALA A 46 -3.45 -3.33 -2.75
N ALA A 47 -4.71 -2.91 -2.61
CA ALA A 47 -5.17 -2.03 -1.55
C ALA A 47 -5.02 -2.69 -0.17
N THR A 48 -5.30 -3.99 -0.06
CA THR A 48 -5.09 -4.76 1.17
C THR A 48 -3.61 -4.79 1.56
N MET A 49 -2.72 -5.03 0.61
CA MET A 49 -1.27 -5.01 0.85
C MET A 49 -0.76 -3.63 1.26
N LEU A 50 -1.31 -2.57 0.66
CA LEU A 50 -1.01 -1.19 1.05
C LEU A 50 -1.45 -0.92 2.50
N ARG A 51 -2.69 -1.31 2.87
CA ARG A 51 -3.21 -1.16 4.23
C ARG A 51 -2.30 -1.84 5.25
N ILE A 52 -1.95 -3.10 5.05
CA ILE A 52 -1.07 -3.87 5.96
C ILE A 52 0.30 -3.19 6.08
N SER A 53 0.85 -2.70 4.97
CA SER A 53 2.15 -2.01 4.97
C SER A 53 2.10 -0.68 5.72
N ALA A 54 1.02 0.07 5.57
CA ALA A 54 0.79 1.34 6.27
C ALA A 54 0.57 1.13 7.78
N GLU A 55 -0.21 0.11 8.17
CA GLU A 55 -0.40 -0.28 9.57
C GLU A 55 0.93 -0.66 10.22
N ARG A 56 1.74 -1.46 9.51
CA ARG A 56 3.09 -1.78 9.98
C ARG A 56 3.95 -0.54 10.12
N LEU A 57 3.94 0.37 9.15
CA LEU A 57 4.69 1.62 9.24
C LEU A 57 4.29 2.44 10.47
N ALA A 58 2.99 2.55 10.76
CA ALA A 58 2.48 3.27 11.92
C ALA A 58 2.96 2.65 13.24
N THR A 59 2.85 1.32 13.39
CA THR A 59 3.33 0.60 14.57
C THR A 59 4.84 0.79 14.76
N GLU A 60 5.62 0.57 13.72
CA GLU A 60 7.09 0.65 13.81
C GLU A 60 7.56 2.09 14.02
N THR A 61 6.81 3.08 13.50
CA THR A 61 7.04 4.52 13.77
C THR A 61 6.83 4.83 15.24
N LYS A 62 5.75 4.32 15.83
CA LYS A 62 5.50 4.46 17.27
C LYS A 62 6.60 3.79 18.10
N ASP A 63 7.06 2.62 17.70
CA ASP A 63 8.12 1.91 18.44
C ASP A 63 9.48 2.61 18.37
N VAL A 64 9.80 3.25 17.24
CA VAL A 64 11.07 3.98 17.05
C VAL A 64 11.04 5.37 17.68
N TYR A 65 9.97 6.14 17.47
CA TYR A 65 9.91 7.56 17.86
C TYR A 65 8.96 7.86 19.04
N GLY A 66 8.04 6.96 19.38
CA GLY A 66 6.98 7.21 20.36
C GLY A 66 7.44 7.22 21.82
N GLY A 67 8.68 6.85 22.09
CA GLY A 67 9.24 6.77 23.45
C GLY A 67 8.64 5.61 24.27
N LYS A 68 9.50 4.85 24.95
CA LYS A 68 9.03 3.98 26.03
C LYS A 68 8.73 4.88 27.23
N ASN A 69 7.48 5.27 27.40
CA ASN A 69 6.99 5.60 28.74
C ASN A 69 6.90 4.32 29.54
#